data_AF-A0A955WFN8-F1
#
_entry.id   AF-A0A955WFN8-F1
#
_cell.length_a   1.000
_cell.length_b   1.000
_cell.length_c   1.000
_cell.angle_alpha   90.00
_cell.angle_beta   90.00
_cell.angle_gamma   90.00
#
_symmetry.space_group_name_H-M   'P 1'
#
loop_
_entity.id
_entity.type
_entity.pdbx_description
1 polymer ?
#
loop_
_entity_poly.entity_id
_entity_poly.type
_entity_poly.pdbx_seq_one_letter_code
_entity_poly.pdbx_strand_id
1 'polypeptide(L)'
;MSRSIDPRRVCGEWARRQALAPRTSSTPAGKVHATGWLRTLGGIDAYLALRARLPEFSMAEVHAAIAAGELRVSPAARGCIYLVPQADLALALRMADLLSRRRNARELEKVGVPESEIEAIGDAVLAALDAPLTTAEVRKALPDGLVRSLGAVGKKVGLSSPLPSALRALDFAGHI
;
A
#
# COMPACT_ATOMS: atom_id res chain seq x y z
N MET A 1 39.61 16.11 1.21
CA MET A 1 39.90 14.84 0.49
C MET A 1 38.58 14.15 0.16
N SER A 2 38.15 14.15 -1.10
CA SER A 2 36.95 13.41 -1.52
C SER A 2 37.30 11.93 -1.62
N ARG A 3 36.67 11.07 -0.82
CA ARG A 3 36.82 9.61 -0.96
C ARG A 3 36.09 9.20 -2.24
N SER A 4 36.85 8.78 -3.25
CA SER A 4 36.28 8.18 -4.46
C SER A 4 35.55 6.88 -4.08
N ILE A 5 34.27 6.79 -4.45
CA ILE A 5 33.42 5.62 -4.19
C ILE A 5 33.45 4.74 -5.45
N ASP A 6 33.97 3.51 -5.34
CA ASP A 6 33.92 2.51 -6.42
C ASP A 6 32.48 1.98 -6.59
N PRO A 7 31.82 2.19 -7.75
CA PRO A 7 30.46 1.71 -8.00
C PRO A 7 30.30 0.20 -7.78
N ARG A 8 31.33 -0.62 -8.07
CA ARG A 8 31.25 -2.08 -7.88
C ARG A 8 31.15 -2.45 -6.41
N ARG A 9 31.87 -1.73 -5.55
CA ARG A 9 31.77 -1.90 -4.09
C ARG A 9 30.38 -1.52 -3.58
N VAL A 10 29.80 -0.44 -4.10
CA VAL A 10 28.43 -0.03 -3.76
C VAL A 10 27.41 -1.08 -4.21
N CYS A 11 27.49 -1.58 -5.45
CA CYS A 11 26.62 -2.64 -5.94
C CYS A 11 26.73 -3.92 -5.11
N GLY A 12 27.94 -4.35 -4.77
CA GLY A 12 28.18 -5.54 -3.94
C GLY A 12 27.66 -5.39 -2.51
N GLU A 13 27.81 -4.22 -1.89
CA GLU A 13 27.21 -3.91 -0.59
C GLU A 13 25.69 -3.90 -0.67
N TRP A 14 25.11 -3.28 -1.70
CA TRP A 14 23.67 -3.21 -1.90
C TRP A 14 23.04 -4.59 -2.10
N ALA A 15 23.68 -5.47 -2.88
CA ALA A 15 23.25 -6.86 -3.05
C ALA A 15 23.26 -7.63 -1.73
N ARG A 16 24.30 -7.46 -0.90
CA ARG A 16 24.36 -8.07 0.44
C ARG A 16 23.25 -7.56 1.37
N ARG A 17 22.98 -6.25 1.38
CA ARG A 17 21.91 -5.66 2.19
C ARG A 17 20.52 -6.18 1.82
N GLN A 18 20.27 -6.40 0.54
CA GLN A 18 19.03 -7.01 0.06
C GLN A 18 18.95 -8.53 0.29
N ALA A 19 19.96 -9.15 0.93
CA ALA A 19 20.07 -10.60 1.08
C ALA A 19 20.03 -11.37 -0.26
N LEU A 20 20.55 -10.75 -1.33
CA LEU A 20 20.81 -11.42 -2.62
C LEU A 20 22.15 -12.20 -2.59
N ALA A 21 22.87 -12.08 -1.47
CA ALA A 21 23.97 -12.96 -1.08
C ALA A 21 23.50 -13.83 0.11
N PRO A 22 24.11 -15.00 0.37
CA PRO A 22 23.60 -15.97 1.35
C PRO A 22 23.36 -15.34 2.73
N ARG A 23 22.10 -15.32 3.19
CA ARG A 23 21.71 -14.91 4.54
C ARG A 23 20.53 -15.73 5.05
N THR A 24 20.65 -16.22 6.27
CA THR A 24 19.60 -16.89 7.03
C THR A 24 18.65 -15.88 7.67
N SER A 25 17.41 -15.82 7.19
CA SER A 25 16.27 -15.43 8.04
C SER A 25 15.19 -16.47 7.83
N SER A 26 14.43 -16.80 8.86
CA SER A 26 13.54 -17.96 8.85
C SER A 26 12.14 -17.69 8.31
N THR A 27 11.65 -16.44 8.34
CA THR A 27 10.25 -16.12 7.97
C THR A 27 10.14 -15.08 6.84
N PRO A 28 9.04 -15.10 6.06
CA PRO A 28 8.73 -14.05 5.07
C PRO A 28 8.71 -12.65 5.68
N ALA A 29 7.99 -12.43 6.78
CA ALA A 29 7.87 -11.12 7.42
C ALA A 29 9.23 -10.58 7.88
N GLY A 30 10.03 -11.41 8.53
CA GLY A 30 11.38 -11.06 8.96
C GLY A 30 12.30 -10.74 7.78
N LYS A 31 12.19 -11.47 6.67
CA LYS A 31 12.97 -11.18 5.46
C LYS A 31 12.58 -9.84 4.85
N VAL A 32 11.28 -9.55 4.70
CA VAL A 32 10.81 -8.27 4.14
C VAL A 32 11.27 -7.11 5.03
N HIS A 33 11.15 -7.23 6.36
CA HIS A 33 11.64 -6.22 7.29
C HIS A 33 13.16 -5.98 7.14
N ALA A 34 13.95 -7.05 7.05
CA ALA A 34 15.42 -6.93 6.98
C ALA A 34 15.96 -6.45 5.62
N THR A 35 15.18 -6.57 4.54
CA THR A 35 15.66 -6.34 3.16
C THR A 35 14.90 -5.26 2.39
N GLY A 36 13.87 -4.69 3.01
CA GLY A 36 13.02 -3.64 2.43
C GLY A 36 11.75 -4.20 1.76
N TRP A 37 10.74 -3.33 1.72
CA TRP A 37 9.40 -3.66 1.27
C TRP A 37 9.35 -4.08 -0.21
N LEU A 38 8.38 -4.93 -0.54
CA LEU A 38 8.23 -5.50 -1.87
C LEU A 38 7.02 -4.89 -2.57
N ARG A 39 7.22 -4.24 -3.72
CA ARG A 39 6.09 -3.68 -4.46
C ARG A 39 5.19 -4.80 -4.97
N THR A 40 3.87 -4.63 -4.85
CA THR A 40 2.87 -5.58 -5.37
C THR A 40 1.76 -4.83 -6.10
N LEU A 41 1.38 -5.30 -7.29
CA LEU A 41 0.28 -4.74 -8.09
C LEU A 41 -0.70 -5.84 -8.52
N GLY A 42 -0.89 -6.85 -7.67
CA GLY A 42 -1.78 -7.98 -7.97
C GLY A 42 -1.14 -9.03 -8.90
N GLY A 43 0.17 -9.20 -8.84
CA GLY A 43 0.93 -10.16 -9.66
C GLY A 43 1.96 -10.95 -8.85
N ILE A 44 2.85 -11.65 -9.56
CA ILE A 44 3.84 -12.55 -8.94
C ILE A 44 5.11 -11.84 -8.43
N ASP A 45 5.29 -10.55 -8.74
CA ASP A 45 6.53 -9.79 -8.53
C ASP A 45 7.03 -9.84 -7.07
N ALA A 46 6.13 -9.69 -6.10
CA ALA A 46 6.49 -9.75 -4.69
C ALA A 46 6.99 -11.14 -4.27
N TYR A 47 6.42 -12.20 -4.83
CA TYR A 47 6.87 -13.57 -4.55
C TYR A 47 8.23 -13.85 -5.20
N LEU A 48 8.44 -13.42 -6.44
CA LEU A 48 9.74 -13.56 -7.12
C LEU A 48 10.83 -12.79 -6.39
N ALA A 49 10.54 -11.54 -6.00
CA ALA A 49 11.46 -10.72 -5.25
C ALA A 49 11.77 -11.31 -3.87
N LEU A 50 10.76 -11.88 -3.18
CA LEU A 50 10.99 -12.57 -1.92
C LEU A 50 11.82 -13.84 -2.13
N ARG A 51 11.56 -14.63 -3.17
CA ARG A 51 12.29 -15.88 -3.49
C ARG A 51 13.76 -15.64 -3.78
N ALA A 52 14.08 -14.54 -4.45
CA ALA A 52 15.46 -14.13 -4.68
C ALA A 52 16.22 -13.84 -3.37
N ARG A 53 15.51 -13.51 -2.28
CA ARG A 53 16.09 -13.13 -0.98
C ARG A 53 15.99 -14.25 0.06
N LEU A 54 14.97 -15.10 -0.06
CA LEU A 54 14.64 -16.24 0.78
C LEU A 54 14.23 -17.40 -0.14
N PRO A 55 15.15 -18.25 -0.60
CA PRO A 55 14.81 -19.30 -1.57
C PRO A 55 13.83 -20.37 -1.04
N GLU A 56 13.86 -20.62 0.28
CA GLU A 56 13.21 -21.76 0.92
C GLU A 56 11.70 -21.58 1.19
N PHE A 57 11.15 -20.36 1.09
CA PHE A 57 9.75 -20.10 1.48
C PHE A 57 8.73 -20.62 0.44
N SER A 58 7.53 -20.93 0.88
CA SER A 58 6.37 -21.26 0.07
C SER A 58 5.38 -20.09 -0.04
N MET A 59 4.60 -20.03 -1.12
CA MET A 59 3.53 -19.02 -1.23
C MET A 59 2.52 -19.12 -0.07
N ALA A 60 2.25 -20.34 0.41
CA ALA A 60 1.38 -20.58 1.56
C ALA A 60 1.87 -19.90 2.84
N GLU A 61 3.19 -19.89 3.10
CA GLU A 61 3.76 -19.17 4.25
C GLU A 61 3.61 -17.66 4.14
N VAL A 62 3.67 -17.09 2.92
CA VAL A 62 3.39 -15.65 2.73
C VAL A 62 1.92 -15.35 2.98
N HIS A 63 1.00 -16.18 2.48
CA HIS A 63 -0.43 -16.02 2.72
C HIS A 63 -0.78 -16.18 4.20
N ALA A 64 -0.16 -17.14 4.89
CA ALA A 64 -0.31 -17.31 6.33
C ALA A 64 0.18 -16.08 7.10
N ALA A 65 1.34 -15.52 6.75
CA ALA A 65 1.85 -14.30 7.37
C ALA A 65 0.95 -13.07 7.09
N ILE A 66 0.30 -13.00 5.92
CA ILE A 66 -0.70 -11.96 5.63
C ILE A 66 -1.96 -12.16 6.48
N ALA A 67 -2.47 -13.40 6.54
CA ALA A 67 -3.65 -13.74 7.33
C ALA A 67 -3.44 -13.51 8.83
N ALA A 68 -2.23 -13.77 9.33
CA ALA A 68 -1.83 -13.51 10.72
C ALA A 68 -1.56 -12.01 10.99
N GLY A 69 -1.58 -11.15 9.97
CA GLY A 69 -1.31 -9.73 10.10
C GLY A 69 0.16 -9.38 10.28
N GLU A 70 1.09 -10.33 10.16
CA GLU A 70 2.54 -10.09 10.20
C GLU A 70 3.03 -9.33 8.96
N LEU A 71 2.35 -9.55 7.84
CA LEU A 71 2.52 -8.85 6.57
C LEU A 71 1.22 -8.17 6.16
N ARG A 72 1.32 -6.97 5.59
CA ARG A 72 0.20 -6.18 5.09
C ARG A 72 0.44 -5.79 3.65
N VAL A 73 -0.61 -5.92 2.83
CA VAL A 73 -0.64 -5.37 1.47
C VAL A 73 -1.17 -3.95 1.58
N SER A 74 -0.26 -2.98 1.63
CA SER A 74 -0.56 -1.62 2.08
C SER A 74 0.02 -0.55 1.14
N PRO A 75 -0.61 0.64 1.07
CA PRO A 75 0.04 1.81 0.48
C PRO A 75 1.38 2.11 1.16
N ALA A 76 2.39 2.44 0.36
CA ALA A 76 3.71 2.82 0.86
C ALA A 76 4.39 3.86 -0.07
N ALA A 77 5.66 3.65 -0.40
CA ALA A 77 6.45 4.58 -1.21
C ALA A 77 5.77 4.92 -2.54
N ARG A 78 5.67 6.22 -2.85
CA ARG A 78 5.01 6.78 -4.05
C ARG A 78 3.49 6.50 -4.13
N GLY A 79 2.84 6.12 -3.03
CA GLY A 79 1.42 5.75 -3.02
C GLY A 79 1.11 4.42 -3.72
N CYS A 80 2.12 3.68 -4.17
CA CYS A 80 1.97 2.33 -4.71
C CYS A 80 1.69 1.32 -3.58
N ILE A 81 1.20 0.14 -3.95
CA ILE A 81 0.93 -0.94 -3.01
C ILE A 81 2.20 -1.81 -2.82
N TYR A 82 2.50 -2.15 -1.58
CA TYR A 82 3.64 -2.96 -1.18
C TYR A 82 3.21 -4.03 -0.16
N LEU A 83 3.99 -5.11 -0.10
CA LEU A 83 4.04 -6.02 1.02
C LEU A 83 4.97 -5.42 2.08
N VAL A 84 4.38 -5.07 3.23
CA VAL A 84 5.01 -4.33 4.32
C VAL A 84 4.86 -5.17 5.61
N PRO A 85 5.89 -5.32 6.44
CA PRO A 85 5.75 -5.98 7.73
C PRO A 85 4.96 -5.10 8.70
N GLN A 86 4.23 -5.72 9.63
CA GLN A 86 3.40 -4.99 10.60
C GLN A 86 4.17 -3.91 11.37
N ALA A 87 5.42 -4.19 11.73
CA ALA A 87 6.30 -3.24 12.43
C ALA A 87 6.57 -1.95 11.65
N ASP A 88 6.47 -1.98 10.32
CA ASP A 88 6.74 -0.84 9.45
C ASP A 88 5.45 -0.19 8.92
N LEU A 89 4.26 -0.73 9.24
CA LEU A 89 3.00 -0.32 8.64
C LEU A 89 2.71 1.17 8.84
N ALA A 90 2.83 1.66 10.07
CA ALA A 90 2.58 3.07 10.40
C ALA A 90 3.51 4.01 9.62
N LEU A 91 4.79 3.64 9.47
CA LEU A 91 5.75 4.40 8.67
C LEU A 91 5.36 4.39 7.19
N ALA A 92 4.98 3.24 6.64
CA ALA A 92 4.59 3.10 5.25
C ALA A 92 3.36 3.96 4.91
N LEU A 93 2.31 3.91 5.75
CA LEU A 93 1.11 4.71 5.59
C LEU A 93 1.39 6.21 5.72
N ARG A 94 2.18 6.62 6.72
CA ARG A 94 2.55 8.02 6.89
C ARG A 94 3.35 8.55 5.70
N MET A 95 4.30 7.78 5.19
CA MET A 95 5.04 8.13 3.98
C MET A 95 4.11 8.26 2.76
N ALA A 96 3.16 7.33 2.60
CA ALA A 96 2.21 7.35 1.50
C ALA A 96 1.31 8.59 1.54
N ASP A 97 0.77 8.93 2.71
CA ASP A 97 0.00 10.17 2.93
C ASP A 97 0.82 11.39 2.55
N LEU A 98 1.99 11.60 3.20
CA LEU A 98 2.84 12.77 2.96
C LEU A 98 3.21 12.96 1.48
N LEU A 99 3.53 11.87 0.77
CA LEU A 99 3.94 11.93 -0.63
C LEU A 99 2.78 12.10 -1.62
N SER A 100 1.53 11.86 -1.20
CA SER A 100 0.36 11.93 -2.08
C SER A 100 -0.60 13.09 -1.75
N ARG A 101 -0.62 13.59 -0.52
CA ARG A 101 -1.56 14.58 0.00
C ARG A 101 -1.83 15.75 -0.94
N ARG A 102 -0.77 16.43 -1.38
CA ARG A 102 -0.87 17.60 -2.26
C ARG A 102 -1.49 17.26 -3.62
N ARG A 103 -1.16 16.09 -4.17
CA ARG A 103 -1.70 15.65 -5.46
C ARG A 103 -3.18 15.29 -5.31
N ASN A 104 -3.51 14.51 -4.29
CA ASN A 104 -4.88 14.06 -4.02
C ASN A 104 -5.81 15.26 -3.78
N ALA A 105 -5.39 16.24 -2.96
CA ALA A 105 -6.18 17.45 -2.72
C ALA A 105 -6.47 18.22 -4.02
N ARG A 106 -5.46 18.38 -4.89
CA ARG A 106 -5.62 19.03 -6.19
C ARG A 106 -6.55 18.24 -7.13
N GLU A 107 -6.50 16.91 -7.10
CA GLU A 107 -7.36 16.07 -7.92
C GLU A 107 -8.82 16.15 -7.48
N LEU A 108 -9.08 16.14 -6.16
CA LEU A 108 -10.40 16.32 -5.57
C LEU A 108 -10.98 17.71 -5.87
N GLU A 109 -10.18 18.76 -5.75
CA GLU A 109 -10.56 20.13 -6.10
C GLU A 109 -11.02 20.23 -7.57
N LYS A 110 -10.26 19.62 -8.50
CA LYS A 110 -10.59 19.62 -9.94
C LYS A 110 -11.92 18.96 -10.27
N VAL A 111 -12.36 18.00 -9.46
CA VAL A 111 -13.63 17.28 -9.66
C VAL A 111 -14.75 17.80 -8.76
N GLY A 112 -14.49 18.88 -8.00
CA GLY A 112 -15.46 19.49 -7.10
C GLY A 112 -15.92 18.54 -6.00
N VAL A 113 -14.99 17.80 -5.39
CA VAL A 113 -15.25 16.96 -4.21
C VAL A 113 -14.63 17.65 -2.99
N PRO A 114 -15.43 18.21 -2.07
CA PRO A 114 -14.91 18.79 -0.83
C PRO A 114 -14.42 17.71 0.14
N GLU A 115 -13.55 18.10 1.07
CA GLU A 115 -13.03 17.19 2.11
C GLU A 115 -14.16 16.60 2.98
N SER A 116 -15.20 17.40 3.27
CA SER A 116 -16.38 16.92 4.01
C SER A 116 -17.17 15.81 3.30
N GLU A 117 -17.16 15.76 1.96
CA GLU A 117 -17.77 14.65 1.21
C GLU A 117 -16.93 13.37 1.39
N ILE A 118 -15.61 13.49 1.45
CA ILE A 118 -14.69 12.38 1.71
C ILE A 118 -14.86 11.84 3.13
N GLU A 119 -14.95 12.72 4.12
CA GLU A 119 -15.19 12.37 5.52
C GLU A 119 -16.53 11.65 5.70
N ALA A 120 -17.61 12.21 5.16
CA ALA A 120 -18.94 11.60 5.25
C ALA A 120 -19.02 10.20 4.61
N ILE A 121 -18.33 10.00 3.47
CA ILE A 121 -18.20 8.66 2.87
C ILE A 121 -17.37 7.75 3.78
N GLY A 122 -16.27 8.25 4.35
CA GLY A 122 -15.42 7.49 5.26
C GLY A 122 -16.18 6.99 6.49
N ASP A 123 -16.95 7.86 7.14
CA ASP A 123 -17.78 7.52 8.30
C ASP A 123 -18.82 6.45 7.95
N ALA A 124 -19.48 6.59 6.80
CA ALA A 124 -20.45 5.60 6.32
C ALA A 124 -19.80 4.26 5.98
N VAL A 125 -18.57 4.27 5.46
CA VAL A 125 -17.79 3.03 5.23
C VAL A 125 -17.49 2.36 6.56
N LEU A 126 -16.97 3.09 7.56
CA LEU A 126 -16.66 2.51 8.87
C LEU A 126 -17.92 1.98 9.56
N ALA A 127 -19.06 2.67 9.43
CA ALA A 127 -20.33 2.19 9.95
C ALA A 127 -20.85 0.93 9.25
N ALA A 128 -20.50 0.72 7.98
CA ALA A 128 -20.91 -0.43 7.19
C ALA A 128 -19.98 -1.65 7.34
N LEU A 129 -18.78 -1.48 7.90
CA LEU A 129 -17.78 -2.55 8.04
C LEU A 129 -17.99 -3.33 9.35
N ASP A 130 -18.66 -4.47 9.26
CA ASP A 130 -18.76 -5.49 10.32
C ASP A 130 -17.88 -6.73 10.07
N ALA A 131 -17.42 -6.89 8.83
CA ALA A 131 -16.54 -7.95 8.35
C ALA A 131 -15.67 -7.43 7.19
N PRO A 132 -14.64 -8.19 6.75
CA PRO A 132 -13.92 -7.85 5.53
C PRO A 132 -14.86 -7.82 4.31
N LEU A 133 -14.94 -6.67 3.63
CA LEU A 133 -15.75 -6.48 2.43
C LEU A 133 -14.88 -6.12 1.22
N THR A 134 -15.30 -6.60 0.05
CA THR A 134 -14.79 -6.10 -1.23
C THR A 134 -15.28 -4.67 -1.47
N THR A 135 -14.60 -3.91 -2.35
CA THR A 135 -15.06 -2.56 -2.72
C THR A 135 -16.46 -2.55 -3.34
N ALA A 136 -16.86 -3.63 -4.02
CA ALA A 136 -18.21 -3.77 -4.58
C ALA A 136 -19.27 -3.95 -3.48
N GLU A 137 -18.96 -4.76 -2.46
CA GLU A 137 -19.82 -4.96 -1.30
C GLU A 137 -19.93 -3.69 -0.46
N VAL A 138 -18.81 -2.98 -0.22
CA VAL A 138 -18.83 -1.65 0.42
C VAL A 138 -19.76 -0.72 -0.33
N ARG A 139 -19.63 -0.59 -1.66
CA ARG A 139 -20.51 0.29 -2.45
C ARG A 139 -21.99 -0.08 -2.32
N LYS A 140 -22.32 -1.37 -2.18
CA LYS A 140 -23.70 -1.85 -2.02
C LYS A 140 -24.25 -1.60 -0.62
N ALA A 141 -23.39 -1.59 0.40
CA ALA A 141 -23.78 -1.35 1.78
C ALA A 141 -23.98 0.14 2.11
N LEU A 142 -23.38 1.04 1.32
CA LEU A 142 -23.50 2.49 1.51
C LEU A 142 -24.89 3.01 1.11
N PRO A 143 -25.38 4.09 1.76
CA PRO A 143 -26.63 4.75 1.39
C PRO A 143 -26.67 5.19 -0.08
N ASP A 144 -27.84 5.04 -0.71
CA ASP A 144 -28.06 5.48 -2.10
C ASP A 144 -27.75 6.96 -2.26
N GLY A 145 -27.05 7.30 -3.35
CA GLY A 145 -26.67 8.68 -3.67
C GLY A 145 -25.47 9.23 -2.90
N LEU A 146 -25.00 8.57 -1.82
CA LEU A 146 -23.82 9.00 -1.07
C LEU A 146 -22.55 8.97 -1.94
N VAL A 147 -22.41 7.94 -2.78
CA VAL A 147 -21.31 7.80 -3.73
C VAL A 147 -21.81 8.14 -5.14
N ARG A 148 -21.62 9.40 -5.54
CA ARG A 148 -21.98 9.87 -6.89
C ARG A 148 -20.93 9.57 -7.95
N SER A 149 -21.35 9.58 -9.22
CA SER A 149 -20.45 9.59 -10.37
C SER A 149 -19.80 10.96 -10.55
N LEU A 150 -18.48 10.98 -10.84
CA LEU A 150 -17.74 12.21 -11.16
C LEU A 150 -17.73 12.53 -12.66
N GLY A 151 -18.43 11.72 -13.47
CA GLY A 151 -18.61 11.96 -14.90
C GLY A 151 -17.31 12.02 -15.70
N ALA A 152 -17.34 12.78 -16.80
CA ALA A 152 -16.20 12.91 -17.72
C ALA A 152 -15.00 13.64 -17.08
N VAL A 153 -15.26 14.61 -16.18
CA VAL A 153 -14.21 15.36 -15.49
C VAL A 153 -13.42 14.44 -14.56
N GLY A 154 -14.13 13.63 -13.77
CA GLY A 154 -13.51 12.60 -12.94
C GLY A 154 -12.68 11.60 -13.75
N LYS A 155 -13.24 11.07 -14.84
CA LYS A 155 -12.52 10.12 -15.72
C LYS A 155 -11.20 10.70 -16.26
N LYS A 156 -11.15 12.01 -16.59
CA LYS A 156 -9.92 12.68 -17.05
C LYS A 156 -8.80 12.70 -16.01
N VAL A 157 -9.14 12.66 -14.72
CA VAL A 157 -8.16 12.62 -13.62
C VAL A 157 -8.08 11.23 -12.97
N GLY A 158 -8.70 10.20 -13.57
CA GLY A 158 -8.66 8.83 -13.07
C GLY A 158 -9.59 8.54 -11.90
N LEU A 159 -10.56 9.40 -11.61
CA LEU A 159 -11.52 9.24 -10.51
C LEU A 159 -12.94 9.02 -11.04
N SER A 160 -13.50 7.83 -10.90
CA SER A 160 -14.89 7.55 -11.33
C SER A 160 -15.94 7.98 -10.30
N SER A 161 -15.57 7.99 -9.02
CA SER A 161 -16.39 8.32 -7.85
C SER A 161 -15.48 8.82 -6.72
N PRO A 162 -16.00 9.48 -5.68
CA PRO A 162 -15.21 9.87 -4.50
C PRO A 162 -14.80 8.69 -3.59
N LEU A 163 -15.45 7.53 -3.70
CA LEU A 163 -15.22 6.36 -2.83
C LEU A 163 -13.75 5.91 -2.72
N PRO A 164 -12.96 5.73 -3.81
CA PRO A 164 -11.56 5.35 -3.69
C PRO A 164 -10.72 6.33 -2.88
N SER A 165 -11.04 7.64 -2.95
CA SER A 165 -10.35 8.68 -2.18
C SER A 165 -10.70 8.62 -0.70
N ALA A 166 -11.95 8.32 -0.35
CA ALA A 166 -12.38 8.08 1.02
C ALA A 166 -11.73 6.83 1.63
N LEU A 167 -11.74 5.71 0.92
CA LEU A 167 -11.04 4.50 1.35
C LEU A 167 -9.54 4.76 1.57
N ARG A 168 -8.91 5.55 0.68
CA ARG A 168 -7.50 5.92 0.82
C ARG A 168 -7.24 6.80 2.04
N ALA A 169 -8.16 7.71 2.38
CA ALA A 169 -8.05 8.52 3.58
C ALA A 169 -8.13 7.65 4.85
N LEU A 170 -9.05 6.68 4.88
CA LEU A 170 -9.16 5.70 5.96
C LEU A 170 -7.91 4.82 6.10
N ASP A 171 -7.36 4.30 4.99
CA ASP A 171 -6.09 3.55 4.97
C ASP A 171 -4.99 4.37 5.66
N PHE A 172 -4.82 5.63 5.25
CA PHE A 172 -3.77 6.51 5.78
C PHE A 172 -3.95 6.87 7.25
N ALA A 173 -5.20 6.95 7.71
CA ALA A 173 -5.53 7.13 9.12
C ALA A 173 -5.38 5.83 9.94
N GLY A 174 -5.17 4.68 9.27
CA GLY A 174 -5.05 3.38 9.92
C GLY A 174 -6.38 2.84 10.45
N HIS A 175 -7.51 3.26 9.87
CA HIS A 175 -8.83 2.81 10.26
C HIS A 175 -9.27 1.50 9.58
N ILE A 176 -8.65 1.15 8.45
CA ILE A 176 -8.89 -0.09 7.68
C ILE A 176 -7.58 -0.73 7.20
#